data_AF-W7Y612-F1
#
_entry.id   AF-W7Y612-F1
#
_cell.length_a   1.000
_cell.length_b   1.000
_cell.length_c   1.000
_cell.angle_alpha   90.00
_cell.angle_beta   90.00
_cell.angle_gamma   90.00
#
_symmetry.space_group_name_H-M   'P 1'
#
loop_
_entity.id
_entity.type
_entity.pdbx_description
1 polymer ?
#
loop_
_entity_poly.entity_id
_entity_poly.type
_entity_poly.pdbx_seq_one_letter_code
_entity_poly.pdbx_strand_id
1 'polypeptide(L)'
;MKVPADGFSSFLGKIEKIKHKTIQRSMEGQDVSEEYVDLESRLKAKQLMEEQYTAFMKKSTKTSDLVSFANELERIQTEIEQIKGRMRYIDQNVSFSTVELRLYQSEKDIKNTNEVTPEDPLSTRASNALQGSLTVLIDVLQWTVIILSGAVPVLIPIAIILIIVRLIRRSRRSRKEEAAERRRTLNQQSSPMVNRPELNQEEDTKDEQ
;
A
#
# COMPACT_ATOMS: atom_id res chain seq x y z
N MET A 1 3.41 -16.71 19.24
CA MET A 1 3.50 -18.07 18.65
C MET A 1 4.08 -19.04 19.68
N LYS A 2 3.77 -20.34 19.59
CA LYS A 2 4.40 -21.38 20.42
C LYS A 2 5.54 -22.06 19.63
N VAL A 3 6.61 -22.44 20.32
CA VAL A 3 7.79 -23.13 19.78
C VAL A 3 8.14 -24.27 20.75
N PRO A 4 8.41 -25.51 20.30
CA PRO A 4 8.86 -26.58 21.20
C PRO A 4 10.15 -26.17 21.93
N ALA A 5 10.28 -26.53 23.22
CA ALA A 5 11.40 -26.12 24.06
C ALA A 5 12.77 -26.45 23.43
N ASP A 6 12.96 -27.69 22.97
CA ASP A 6 14.19 -28.15 22.29
C ASP A 6 14.54 -27.33 21.04
N GLY A 7 13.52 -26.80 20.36
CA GLY A 7 13.64 -26.02 19.14
C GLY A 7 13.90 -24.52 19.38
N PHE A 8 13.68 -24.02 20.60
CA PHE A 8 13.65 -22.58 20.91
C PHE A 8 14.95 -21.86 20.54
N SER A 9 16.09 -22.36 21.00
CA SER A 9 17.41 -21.77 20.72
C SER A 9 17.76 -21.81 19.22
N SER A 10 17.37 -22.88 18.51
CA SER A 10 17.57 -23.01 17.06
C SER A 10 16.68 -22.06 16.26
N PHE A 11 15.44 -21.85 16.71
CA PHE A 11 14.50 -20.90 16.13
C PHE A 11 14.98 -19.45 16.30
N LEU A 12 15.41 -19.09 17.51
CA LEU A 12 15.93 -17.76 17.81
C LEU A 12 17.19 -17.42 16.99
N GLY A 13 18.15 -18.35 16.93
CA GLY A 13 19.37 -18.22 16.11
C GLY A 13 19.13 -18.24 14.59
N LYS A 14 17.89 -18.40 14.13
CA LYS A 14 17.46 -18.13 12.74
C LYS A 14 16.90 -16.71 12.59
N ILE A 15 16.15 -16.21 13.57
CA ILE A 15 15.66 -14.82 13.58
C ILE A 15 16.83 -13.83 13.65
N GLU A 16 17.83 -14.10 14.50
CA GLU A 16 19.03 -13.24 14.66
C GLU A 16 19.93 -13.18 13.41
N LYS A 17 19.64 -13.98 12.37
CA LYS A 17 20.32 -13.93 11.05
C LYS A 17 19.56 -13.12 10.00
N ILE A 18 18.34 -12.65 10.31
CA ILE A 18 17.56 -11.79 9.41
C ILE A 18 18.15 -10.38 9.48
N LYS A 19 18.46 -9.77 8.33
CA LYS A 19 19.06 -8.43 8.28
C LYS A 19 18.13 -7.40 8.94
N HIS A 20 18.57 -6.81 10.03
CA HIS A 20 17.82 -5.84 10.84
C HIS A 20 18.65 -4.59 11.15
N LYS A 21 18.01 -3.43 11.37
CA LYS A 21 18.70 -2.21 11.83
C LYS A 21 18.90 -2.20 13.36
N THR A 22 17.97 -2.78 14.11
CA THR A 22 18.00 -2.87 15.57
C THR A 22 17.15 -4.06 16.00
N ILE A 23 17.60 -4.82 17.00
CA ILE A 23 16.79 -5.80 17.73
C ILE A 23 16.64 -5.34 19.18
N GLN A 24 15.44 -5.50 19.72
CA GLN A 24 15.21 -5.52 21.16
C GLN A 24 14.73 -6.92 21.53
N ARG A 25 15.39 -7.53 22.52
CA ARG A 25 15.12 -8.89 23.00
C ARG A 25 14.88 -8.82 24.50
N SER A 26 13.73 -9.34 24.95
CA SER A 26 13.47 -9.63 26.36
C SER A 26 13.24 -11.13 26.50
N MET A 27 13.63 -11.71 27.63
CA MET A 27 13.42 -13.12 27.94
C MET A 27 13.12 -13.28 29.42
N GLU A 28 12.12 -14.09 29.70
CA GLU A 28 11.63 -14.41 31.04
C GLU A 28 11.39 -15.92 31.09
N GLY A 29 11.71 -16.53 32.23
CA GLY A 29 11.59 -17.96 32.43
C GLY A 29 11.32 -18.24 33.90
N GLN A 30 10.26 -18.99 34.16
CA GLN A 30 9.84 -19.40 35.50
C GLN A 30 10.28 -20.85 35.71
N ASP A 31 11.05 -21.12 36.77
CA ASP A 31 11.25 -22.49 37.23
C ASP A 31 9.97 -22.96 37.95
N VAL A 32 9.58 -24.20 37.66
CA VAL A 32 8.37 -24.87 38.14
C VAL A 32 8.69 -26.26 38.71
N SER A 33 9.98 -26.61 38.80
CA SER A 33 10.46 -27.92 39.27
C SER A 33 10.07 -28.18 40.72
N GLU A 34 10.22 -27.18 41.59
CA GLU A 34 9.80 -27.25 43.00
C GLU A 34 8.27 -27.43 43.13
N GLU A 35 7.50 -26.67 42.35
CA GLU A 35 6.03 -26.77 42.35
C GLU A 35 5.55 -28.16 41.89
N TYR A 36 6.17 -28.71 40.85
CA TYR A 36 5.82 -30.04 40.34
C TYR A 36 6.10 -31.15 41.37
N VAL A 37 7.20 -31.05 42.12
CA VAL A 37 7.56 -32.02 43.18
C VAL A 37 6.65 -31.91 44.41
N ASP A 38 6.20 -30.71 44.79
CA ASP A 38 5.15 -30.54 45.81
C ASP A 38 3.81 -31.16 45.35
N LEU A 39 3.40 -30.87 44.11
CA LEU A 39 2.17 -31.40 43.53
C LEU A 39 2.18 -32.94 43.44
N GLU A 40 3.28 -33.56 43.03
CA GLU A 40 3.43 -35.02 43.03
C GLU A 40 3.34 -35.60 44.45
N SER A 41 4.03 -34.98 45.42
CA SER A 41 4.04 -35.40 46.82
C SER A 41 2.63 -35.33 47.45
N ARG A 42 1.89 -34.25 47.15
CA ARG A 42 0.52 -34.02 47.62
C ARG A 42 -0.49 -34.93 46.91
N LEU A 43 -0.32 -35.17 45.61
CA LEU A 43 -1.12 -36.13 44.86
C LEU A 43 -1.02 -37.53 45.50
N LYS A 44 0.21 -38.00 45.74
CA LYS A 44 0.48 -39.29 46.37
C LYS A 44 -0.15 -39.41 47.76
N ALA A 45 -0.06 -38.35 48.57
CA ALA A 45 -0.71 -38.30 49.89
C ALA A 45 -2.24 -38.38 49.78
N LYS A 46 -2.86 -37.67 48.83
CA LYS A 46 -4.32 -37.68 48.63
C LYS A 46 -4.83 -38.99 48.07
N GLN A 47 -4.10 -39.66 47.17
CA GLN A 47 -4.44 -41.00 46.70
C GLN A 47 -4.37 -42.06 47.83
N LEU A 48 -3.42 -41.93 48.76
CA LEU A 48 -3.38 -42.80 49.94
C LEU A 48 -4.58 -42.56 50.88
N MET A 49 -5.06 -41.31 50.99
CA MET A 49 -6.30 -41.00 51.71
C MET A 49 -7.53 -41.58 50.99
N GLU A 50 -7.60 -41.47 49.65
CA GLU A 50 -8.67 -42.04 48.82
C GLU A 50 -8.81 -43.56 49.04
N GLU A 51 -7.69 -44.29 49.06
CA GLU A 51 -7.66 -45.72 49.35
C GLU A 51 -8.14 -46.03 50.79
N GLN A 52 -7.69 -45.26 51.79
CA GLN A 52 -8.09 -45.45 53.18
C GLN A 52 -9.59 -45.20 53.40
N TYR A 53 -10.15 -44.11 52.87
CA TYR A 53 -11.60 -43.85 52.95
C TYR A 53 -12.42 -44.89 52.19
N THR A 54 -11.96 -45.33 51.02
CA THR A 54 -12.55 -46.46 50.30
C THR A 54 -12.53 -47.75 51.14
N ALA A 55 -11.45 -48.00 51.90
CA ALA A 55 -11.34 -49.15 52.80
C ALA A 55 -12.21 -49.01 54.07
N PHE A 56 -12.44 -47.79 54.58
CA PHE A 56 -13.38 -47.54 55.67
C PHE A 56 -14.83 -47.73 55.21
N MET A 57 -15.21 -47.25 54.02
CA MET A 57 -16.53 -47.51 53.44
C MET A 57 -16.81 -49.00 53.28
N LYS A 58 -15.84 -49.78 52.76
CA LYS A 58 -15.94 -51.26 52.65
C LYS A 58 -16.08 -52.00 53.98
N LYS A 59 -15.75 -51.36 55.11
CA LYS A 59 -15.80 -51.95 56.47
C LYS A 59 -16.95 -51.41 57.32
N SER A 60 -17.59 -50.31 56.92
CA SER A 60 -18.63 -49.67 57.73
C SER A 60 -19.97 -50.41 57.66
N THR A 61 -20.58 -50.63 58.81
CA THR A 61 -21.94 -51.15 58.96
C THR A 61 -22.97 -50.06 59.27
N LYS A 62 -22.56 -48.79 59.35
CA LYS A 62 -23.43 -47.65 59.71
C LYS A 62 -23.60 -46.68 58.54
N THR A 63 -24.85 -46.36 58.23
CA THR A 63 -25.21 -45.41 57.15
C THR A 63 -24.71 -43.99 57.42
N SER A 64 -24.68 -43.54 58.68
CA SER A 64 -24.09 -42.26 59.09
C SER A 64 -22.64 -42.13 58.66
N ASP A 65 -21.87 -43.17 58.91
CA ASP A 65 -20.44 -43.22 58.71
C ASP A 65 -20.14 -43.34 57.20
N LEU A 66 -20.94 -44.13 56.47
CA LEU A 66 -20.88 -44.22 55.00
C LEU A 66 -21.13 -42.87 54.30
N VAL A 67 -22.15 -42.10 54.71
CA VAL A 67 -22.41 -40.75 54.17
C VAL A 67 -21.25 -39.81 54.51
N SER A 68 -20.72 -39.90 55.72
CA SER A 68 -19.59 -39.06 56.16
C SER A 68 -18.32 -39.34 55.35
N PHE A 69 -18.02 -40.62 55.08
CA PHE A 69 -16.89 -41.02 54.24
C PHE A 69 -17.10 -40.69 52.76
N ALA A 70 -18.34 -40.74 52.24
CA ALA A 70 -18.64 -40.37 50.86
C ALA A 70 -18.36 -38.88 50.59
N ASN A 71 -18.84 -37.99 51.47
CA ASN A 71 -18.61 -36.54 51.38
C ASN A 71 -17.11 -36.18 51.49
N GLU A 72 -16.36 -36.93 52.29
CA GLU A 72 -14.91 -36.77 52.44
C GLU A 72 -14.16 -37.27 51.20
N LEU A 73 -14.57 -38.41 50.63
CA LEU A 73 -14.02 -38.98 49.41
C LEU A 73 -14.25 -38.07 48.19
N GLU A 74 -15.44 -37.46 48.07
CA GLU A 74 -15.76 -36.45 47.05
C GLU A 74 -14.78 -35.26 47.10
N ARG A 75 -14.49 -34.75 48.31
CA ARG A 75 -13.51 -33.67 48.48
C ARG A 75 -12.10 -34.11 48.11
N ILE A 76 -11.68 -35.30 48.54
CA ILE A 76 -10.36 -35.86 48.20
C ILE A 76 -10.20 -36.04 46.68
N GLN A 77 -11.22 -36.56 46.00
CA GLN A 77 -11.20 -36.71 44.53
C GLN A 77 -11.17 -35.35 43.83
N THR A 78 -11.94 -34.38 44.29
CA THR A 78 -11.90 -33.00 43.78
C THR A 78 -10.50 -32.38 43.91
N GLU A 79 -9.84 -32.54 45.06
CA GLU A 79 -8.45 -32.10 45.26
C GLU A 79 -7.45 -32.84 44.34
N ILE A 80 -7.62 -34.14 44.14
CA ILE A 80 -6.80 -34.97 43.23
C ILE A 80 -6.95 -34.48 41.78
N GLU A 81 -8.17 -34.16 41.33
CA GLU A 81 -8.41 -33.63 39.98
C GLU A 81 -7.81 -32.24 39.77
N GLN A 82 -7.89 -31.36 40.78
CA GLN A 82 -7.26 -30.04 40.75
C GLN A 82 -5.73 -30.15 40.66
N ILE A 83 -5.10 -31.01 41.48
CA ILE A 83 -3.65 -31.26 41.45
C ILE A 83 -3.22 -31.82 40.08
N LYS A 84 -3.89 -32.87 39.58
CA LYS A 84 -3.65 -33.43 38.24
C LYS A 84 -3.88 -32.40 37.13
N GLY A 85 -4.83 -31.48 37.29
CA GLY A 85 -5.08 -30.36 36.39
C GLY A 85 -3.92 -29.37 36.34
N ARG A 86 -3.37 -29.01 37.50
CA ARG A 86 -2.20 -28.12 37.60
C ARG A 86 -0.94 -28.76 37.04
N MET A 87 -0.69 -30.04 37.32
CA MET A 87 0.45 -30.78 36.74
C MET A 87 0.39 -30.78 35.20
N ARG A 88 -0.77 -31.14 34.60
CA ARG A 88 -0.95 -31.08 33.13
C ARG A 88 -0.72 -29.69 32.54
N TYR A 89 -1.07 -28.62 33.27
CA TYR A 89 -0.80 -27.25 32.85
C TYR A 89 0.70 -26.91 32.87
N ILE A 90 1.45 -27.44 33.85
CA ILE A 90 2.91 -27.33 33.91
C ILE A 90 3.52 -28.08 32.72
N ASP A 91 3.17 -29.35 32.52
CA ASP A 91 3.69 -30.20 31.42
C ASP A 91 3.56 -29.53 30.04
N GLN A 92 2.38 -28.96 29.77
CA GLN A 92 2.06 -28.28 28.51
C GLN A 92 2.83 -26.97 28.31
N ASN A 93 3.24 -26.28 29.38
CA ASN A 93 4.01 -25.03 29.27
C ASN A 93 5.52 -25.27 29.28
N VAL A 94 6.02 -26.27 30.01
CA VAL A 94 7.43 -26.71 29.93
C VAL A 94 7.75 -27.22 28.52
N SER A 95 6.81 -27.92 27.88
CA SER A 95 6.97 -28.43 26.50
C SER A 95 7.09 -27.33 25.43
N PHE A 96 6.58 -26.11 25.67
CA PHE A 96 6.47 -25.07 24.63
C PHE A 96 6.73 -23.64 25.12
N SER A 97 7.91 -23.12 24.75
CA SER A 97 8.23 -21.70 24.83
C SER A 97 7.24 -20.84 24.03
N THR A 98 6.93 -19.65 24.54
CA THR A 98 6.07 -18.68 23.85
C THR A 98 6.94 -17.54 23.32
N VAL A 99 6.89 -17.28 22.02
CA VAL A 99 7.60 -16.15 21.39
C VAL A 99 6.58 -15.12 20.91
N GLU A 100 6.76 -13.87 21.33
CA GLU A 100 6.14 -12.72 20.69
C GLU A 100 7.16 -12.06 19.74
N LEU A 101 6.75 -11.73 18.52
CA LEU A 101 7.60 -11.07 17.53
C LEU A 101 6.87 -9.83 17.00
N ARG A 102 7.43 -8.65 17.25
CA ARG A 102 6.95 -7.37 16.72
C ARG A 102 7.98 -6.86 15.71
N LEU A 103 7.52 -6.59 14.50
CA LEU A 103 8.35 -6.11 13.39
C LEU A 103 7.94 -4.68 13.03
N TYR A 104 8.93 -3.83 12.78
CA TYR A 104 8.74 -2.42 12.41
C TYR A 104 9.56 -2.13 11.16
N GLN A 105 8.92 -1.61 10.11
CA GLN A 105 9.59 -1.10 8.92
C GLN A 105 9.86 0.40 9.10
N SER A 106 11.02 0.88 8.66
CA SER A 106 11.30 2.33 8.64
C SER A 106 10.76 2.93 7.35
N GLU A 107 10.02 4.04 7.42
CA GLU A 107 9.46 4.72 6.23
C GLU A 107 10.55 5.14 5.22
N LYS A 108 11.80 5.30 5.68
CA LYS A 108 12.96 5.56 4.82
C LYS A 108 13.16 4.47 3.76
N ASP A 109 12.84 3.21 4.07
CA ASP A 109 12.97 2.09 3.13
C ASP A 109 11.85 2.07 2.06
N ILE A 110 10.76 2.83 2.26
CA ILE A 110 9.67 2.99 1.27
C ILE A 110 10.05 4.07 0.24
N LYS A 111 10.88 5.03 0.62
CA LYS A 111 11.43 6.04 -0.30
C LYS A 111 12.70 5.51 -0.96
N ASN A 112 12.55 4.95 -2.16
CA ASN A 112 13.63 4.83 -3.13
C ASN A 112 14.02 6.22 -3.67
N THR A 113 14.53 7.05 -2.77
CA THR A 113 15.06 8.38 -3.02
C THR A 113 16.29 8.49 -2.13
N ASN A 114 17.46 8.58 -2.73
CA ASN A 114 18.73 8.60 -2.02
C ASN A 114 18.74 9.79 -1.04
N GLU A 115 18.48 9.54 0.24
CA GLU A 115 18.60 10.53 1.32
C GLU A 115 20.09 10.82 1.50
N VAL A 116 20.59 11.77 0.70
CA VAL A 116 21.97 12.26 0.76
C VAL A 116 22.24 12.80 2.15
N THR A 117 23.07 12.08 2.91
CA THR A 117 23.52 12.52 4.23
C THR A 117 24.49 13.71 4.08
N PRO A 118 24.51 14.68 5.00
CA PRO A 118 25.43 15.82 4.93
C PRO A 118 26.92 15.42 4.93
N GLU A 119 27.22 14.23 5.46
CA GLU A 119 28.56 13.66 5.62
C GLU A 119 29.10 12.95 4.34
N ASP A 120 28.27 12.81 3.30
CA ASP A 120 28.67 12.21 2.03
C ASP A 120 29.66 13.08 1.22
N PRO A 121 30.73 12.50 0.64
CA PRO A 121 31.64 13.22 -0.25
C PRO A 121 30.93 13.92 -1.42
N LEU A 122 31.36 15.13 -1.77
CA LEU A 122 30.71 15.94 -2.82
C LEU A 122 30.57 15.21 -4.18
N SER A 123 31.46 14.26 -4.48
CA SER A 123 31.41 13.40 -5.67
C SER A 123 30.22 12.42 -5.68
N THR A 124 29.91 11.75 -4.56
CA THR A 124 28.74 10.86 -4.46
C THR A 124 27.46 11.69 -4.49
N ARG A 125 27.45 12.84 -3.81
CA ARG A 125 26.34 13.79 -3.82
C ARG A 125 26.00 14.31 -5.22
N ALA A 126 27.01 14.71 -5.99
CA ALA A 126 26.84 15.14 -7.38
C ALA A 126 26.37 13.99 -8.29
N SER A 127 26.94 12.78 -8.12
CA SER A 127 26.57 11.61 -8.91
C SER A 127 25.11 11.19 -8.67
N ASN A 128 24.68 11.18 -7.41
CA ASN A 128 23.31 10.84 -7.03
C ASN A 128 22.29 11.88 -7.53
N ALA A 129 22.66 13.18 -7.54
CA ALA A 129 21.84 14.24 -8.11
C ALA A 129 21.72 14.16 -9.65
N LEU A 130 22.79 13.76 -10.33
CA LEU A 130 22.77 13.49 -11.78
C LEU A 130 21.90 12.28 -12.12
N GLN A 131 22.02 11.18 -11.36
CA GLN A 131 21.16 10.00 -11.56
C GLN A 131 19.69 10.31 -11.26
N GLY A 132 19.39 11.03 -10.17
CA GLY A 132 18.03 11.45 -9.84
C GLY A 132 17.40 12.36 -10.90
N SER A 133 18.16 13.31 -11.46
CA SER A 133 17.64 14.18 -12.53
C SER A 133 17.47 13.44 -13.87
N LEU A 134 18.29 12.43 -14.17
CA LEU A 134 18.06 11.52 -15.31
C LEU A 134 16.80 10.68 -15.13
N THR A 135 16.52 10.13 -13.94
CA THR A 135 15.27 9.39 -13.68
C THR A 135 14.06 10.29 -13.87
N VAL A 136 14.06 11.50 -13.30
CA VAL A 136 12.95 12.46 -13.48
C VAL A 136 12.77 12.86 -14.95
N LEU A 137 13.85 12.99 -15.73
CA LEU A 137 13.77 13.26 -17.18
C LEU A 137 13.13 12.09 -17.94
N ILE A 138 13.47 10.84 -17.58
CA ILE A 138 12.88 9.62 -18.16
C ILE A 138 11.40 9.51 -17.78
N ASP A 139 11.04 9.77 -16.53
CA ASP A 139 9.64 9.79 -16.07
C ASP A 139 8.82 10.82 -16.84
N VAL A 140 9.31 12.06 -16.95
CA VAL A 140 8.63 13.13 -17.71
C VAL A 140 8.46 12.75 -19.19
N LEU A 141 9.46 12.09 -19.80
CA LEU A 141 9.36 11.58 -21.16
C LEU A 141 8.32 10.44 -21.27
N GLN A 142 8.28 9.52 -20.32
CA GLN A 142 7.29 8.43 -20.27
C GLN A 142 5.86 8.97 -20.11
N TRP A 143 5.63 9.90 -19.18
CA TRP A 143 4.34 10.58 -19.02
C TRP A 143 3.95 11.34 -20.30
N THR A 144 4.90 12.00 -20.97
CA THR A 144 4.67 12.68 -22.24
C THR A 144 4.24 11.70 -23.34
N VAL A 145 4.90 10.54 -23.47
CA VAL A 145 4.54 9.50 -24.45
C VAL A 145 3.15 8.91 -24.16
N ILE A 146 2.80 8.68 -22.89
CA ILE A 146 1.47 8.18 -22.48
C ILE A 146 0.37 9.20 -22.85
N ILE A 147 0.58 10.48 -22.52
CA ILE A 147 -0.36 11.57 -22.87
C ILE A 147 -0.49 11.71 -24.39
N LEU A 148 0.62 11.66 -25.13
CA LEU A 148 0.61 11.77 -26.59
C LEU A 148 -0.13 10.59 -27.23
N SER A 149 0.11 9.37 -26.75
CA SER A 149 -0.58 8.15 -27.20
C SER A 149 -2.10 8.23 -26.94
N GLY A 150 -2.50 8.63 -25.73
CA GLY A 150 -3.91 8.87 -25.39
C GLY A 150 -4.58 9.99 -26.19
N ALA A 151 -3.81 10.95 -26.71
CA ALA A 151 -4.32 12.03 -27.55
C ALA A 151 -4.49 11.65 -29.03
N VAL A 152 -3.80 10.61 -29.54
CA VAL A 152 -3.88 10.20 -30.97
C VAL A 152 -5.32 10.01 -31.47
N PRO A 153 -6.22 9.29 -30.75
CA PRO A 153 -7.60 9.09 -31.21
C PRO A 153 -8.41 10.38 -31.34
N VAL A 154 -8.04 11.45 -30.61
CA VAL A 154 -8.71 12.76 -30.63
C VAL A 154 -8.07 13.71 -31.65
N LEU A 155 -6.76 13.61 -31.86
CA LEU A 155 -6.02 14.43 -32.83
C LEU A 155 -6.37 14.06 -34.29
N ILE A 156 -6.64 12.78 -34.58
CA ILE A 156 -7.03 12.31 -35.92
C ILE A 156 -8.29 13.04 -36.46
N PRO A 157 -9.46 13.03 -35.78
CA PRO A 157 -10.64 13.75 -36.28
C PRO A 157 -10.44 15.26 -36.35
N ILE A 158 -9.69 15.87 -35.43
CA ILE A 158 -9.36 17.31 -35.47
C ILE A 158 -8.55 17.66 -36.73
N ALA A 159 -7.54 16.84 -37.07
CA ALA A 159 -6.76 17.01 -38.29
C ALA A 159 -7.61 16.86 -39.56
N ILE A 160 -8.52 15.87 -39.59
CA ILE A 160 -9.46 15.67 -40.71
C ILE A 160 -10.38 16.88 -40.88
N ILE A 161 -10.96 17.41 -39.79
CA ILE A 161 -11.81 18.61 -39.82
C ILE A 161 -11.03 19.82 -40.36
N LEU A 162 -9.78 20.03 -39.91
CA LEU A 162 -8.91 21.11 -40.41
C LEU A 162 -8.61 20.98 -41.91
N ILE A 163 -8.36 19.76 -42.41
CA ILE A 163 -8.14 19.49 -43.83
C ILE A 163 -9.41 19.80 -44.64
N ILE A 164 -10.57 19.33 -44.19
CA ILE A 164 -11.87 19.60 -44.85
C ILE A 164 -12.15 21.10 -44.90
N VAL A 165 -11.99 21.83 -43.79
CA VAL A 165 -12.17 23.29 -43.75
C VAL A 165 -11.19 24.02 -44.67
N ARG A 166 -9.92 23.56 -44.75
CA ARG A 166 -8.91 24.13 -45.65
C ARG A 166 -9.27 23.91 -47.13
N LEU A 167 -9.74 22.71 -47.49
CA LEU A 167 -10.19 22.39 -48.85
C LEU A 167 -11.44 23.20 -49.25
N ILE A 168 -12.43 23.30 -48.36
CA ILE A 168 -13.64 24.12 -48.59
C ILE A 168 -13.27 25.60 -48.73
N ARG A 169 -12.37 26.15 -47.90
CA ARG A 169 -11.88 27.54 -48.03
C ARG A 169 -11.08 27.76 -49.33
N ARG A 170 -10.38 26.75 -49.85
CA ARG A 170 -9.70 26.82 -51.16
C ARG A 170 -10.72 26.85 -52.31
N SER A 171 -11.70 25.94 -52.32
CA SER A 171 -12.74 25.89 -53.36
C SER A 171 -13.68 27.11 -53.35
N ARG A 172 -13.95 27.69 -52.17
CA ARG A 172 -14.73 28.94 -52.04
C ARG A 172 -13.96 30.21 -52.46
N ARG A 173 -12.67 30.13 -52.81
CA ARG A 173 -11.93 31.25 -53.45
C ARG A 173 -12.18 31.25 -54.96
N SER A 174 -11.91 30.14 -55.67
CA SER A 174 -12.14 30.07 -57.12
C SER A 174 -13.60 30.32 -57.52
N ARG A 175 -14.58 29.79 -56.76
CA ARG A 175 -16.01 30.10 -57.01
C ARG A 175 -16.40 31.57 -56.76
N LYS A 176 -15.59 32.36 -56.03
CA LYS A 176 -15.80 33.81 -55.88
C LYS A 176 -15.24 34.58 -57.07
N GLU A 177 -14.13 34.13 -57.64
CA GLU A 177 -13.56 34.69 -58.88
C GLU A 177 -14.54 34.47 -60.05
N GLU A 178 -15.00 33.24 -60.25
CA GLU A 178 -15.98 32.88 -61.29
C GLU A 178 -17.31 33.63 -61.16
N ALA A 179 -17.79 33.85 -59.93
CA ALA A 179 -19.00 34.63 -59.65
C ALA A 179 -18.80 36.16 -59.82
N ALA A 180 -17.57 36.66 -59.76
CA ALA A 180 -17.26 38.05 -60.06
C ALA A 180 -17.18 38.31 -61.57
N GLU A 181 -16.66 37.35 -62.35
CA GLU A 181 -16.60 37.44 -63.81
C GLU A 181 -17.97 37.43 -64.46
N ARG A 182 -18.87 36.53 -64.04
CA ARG A 182 -20.28 36.52 -64.52
C ARG A 182 -21.04 37.81 -64.23
N ARG A 183 -20.63 38.59 -63.22
CA ARG A 183 -21.18 39.93 -62.94
C ARG A 183 -20.60 41.02 -63.84
N ARG A 184 -19.37 40.85 -64.34
CA ARG A 184 -18.74 41.79 -65.28
C ARG A 184 -19.32 41.67 -66.68
N THR A 185 -19.52 40.45 -67.18
CA THR A 185 -20.09 40.21 -68.52
C THR A 185 -21.53 40.75 -68.64
N LEU A 186 -22.38 40.51 -67.62
CA LEU A 186 -23.73 41.07 -67.56
C LEU A 186 -23.77 42.62 -67.59
N ASN A 187 -22.75 43.29 -67.04
CA ASN A 187 -22.68 44.74 -67.01
C ASN A 187 -22.09 45.34 -68.30
N GLN A 188 -21.38 44.54 -69.09
CA GLN A 188 -20.71 44.97 -70.33
C GLN A 188 -21.65 45.04 -71.54
N GLN A 189 -22.82 44.41 -71.48
CA GLN A 189 -23.79 44.34 -72.58
C GLN A 189 -24.74 45.56 -72.65
N SER A 190 -24.58 46.55 -71.76
CA SER A 190 -25.66 47.48 -71.39
C SER A 190 -25.37 48.98 -71.64
N SER A 191 -24.61 49.35 -72.68
CA SER A 191 -24.36 50.76 -73.05
C SER A 191 -24.04 51.01 -74.55
N PRO A 192 -24.82 51.87 -75.20
CA PRO A 192 -24.36 52.90 -76.15
C PRO A 192 -24.90 54.28 -75.69
N MET A 193 -24.20 55.43 -75.61
CA MET A 193 -23.34 56.19 -76.54
C MET A 193 -23.76 57.68 -76.44
N VAL A 194 -23.05 58.59 -77.14
CA VAL A 194 -23.44 59.98 -77.56
C VAL A 194 -23.03 61.19 -76.67
N ASN A 195 -21.96 61.87 -77.13
CA ASN A 195 -21.60 63.32 -77.17
C ASN A 195 -21.95 64.30 -76.00
N ARG A 196 -21.04 65.12 -75.43
CA ARG A 196 -20.16 66.21 -75.99
C ARG A 196 -20.97 67.36 -76.67
N PRO A 197 -20.57 68.67 -76.65
CA PRO A 197 -19.28 69.23 -76.17
C PRO A 197 -19.28 70.57 -75.39
N GLU A 198 -18.04 70.96 -75.03
CA GLU A 198 -17.46 72.23 -74.55
C GLU A 198 -18.17 73.59 -74.84
N LEU A 199 -17.98 74.57 -73.93
CA LEU A 199 -17.10 75.75 -74.16
C LEU A 199 -16.77 76.56 -72.87
N ASN A 200 -15.49 76.94 -72.69
CA ASN A 200 -14.92 78.23 -72.21
C ASN A 200 -15.42 78.92 -70.89
N GLN A 201 -14.68 79.85 -70.22
CA GLN A 201 -13.43 80.59 -70.52
C GLN A 201 -12.72 81.13 -69.23
N GLU A 202 -11.45 81.59 -69.34
CA GLU A 202 -10.73 82.74 -68.68
C GLU A 202 -11.09 83.26 -67.25
N GLU A 203 -10.26 83.86 -66.39
CA GLU A 203 -8.85 84.36 -66.31
C GLU A 203 -8.39 84.21 -64.81
N ASP A 204 -7.12 84.00 -64.40
CA ASP A 204 -5.92 84.88 -64.35
C ASP A 204 -6.04 86.15 -63.45
N THR A 205 -5.06 86.56 -62.61
CA THR A 205 -3.74 85.98 -62.26
C THR A 205 -3.69 85.44 -60.79
N LYS A 206 -3.12 86.03 -59.71
CA LYS A 206 -2.35 87.27 -59.42
C LYS A 206 -1.54 87.18 -58.09
N ASP A 207 -0.65 88.14 -57.88
CA ASP A 207 0.44 88.22 -56.87
C ASP A 207 -0.06 88.83 -55.51
N GLU A 208 0.73 89.07 -54.44
CA GLU A 208 2.20 89.24 -54.28
C GLU A 208 2.65 89.07 -52.80
N GLN A 209 3.97 88.91 -52.58
CA GLN A 209 4.74 89.01 -51.32
C GLN A 209 4.66 87.86 -50.29
#